data_AF-T1D8G7-F1
#
_entry.id   AF-T1D8G7-F1
#
_cell.length_a   1.000
_cell.length_b   1.000
_cell.length_c   1.000
_cell.angle_alpha   90.00
_cell.angle_beta   90.00
_cell.angle_gamma   90.00
#
_symmetry.space_group_name_H-M   'P 1'
#
loop_
_entity.id
_entity.type
_entity.pdbx_description
1 polymer ?
#
loop_
_entity_poly.entity_id
_entity_poly.type
_entity_poly.pdbx_seq_one_letter_code
_entity_poly.pdbx_strand_id
1 'polypeptide(L)'
;MSLGRVQVARWRERYAQHRLAGIERDRPRGAPPPKVDVARLVELTTQSKPAAATHWSTRTMAAEMGISAANVSHHWRANGLKPHLVRGFKISRDPQFV
;
A
#
# COMPACT_ATOMS: atom_id res chain seq x y z
N MET A 1 23.74 -24.75 13.78
CA MET A 1 24.15 -23.37 13.41
C MET A 1 24.66 -22.67 14.66
N SER A 2 25.95 -22.31 14.73
CA SER A 2 26.50 -21.56 15.87
C SER A 2 26.26 -20.07 15.67
N LEU A 3 25.72 -19.38 16.67
CA LEU A 3 25.56 -17.93 16.66
C LEU A 3 26.93 -17.26 16.86
N GLY A 4 27.33 -16.38 15.94
CA GLY A 4 28.63 -15.70 16.01
C GLY A 4 28.71 -14.64 17.11
N ARG A 5 29.92 -14.33 17.61
CA ARG A 5 30.15 -13.30 18.65
C ARG A 5 29.47 -11.96 18.35
N VAL A 6 29.46 -11.53 17.07
CA VAL A 6 28.83 -10.27 16.63
C VAL A 6 27.31 -10.30 16.84
N GLN A 7 26.66 -11.44 16.61
CA GLN A 7 25.22 -11.57 16.84
C GLN A 7 24.91 -11.47 18.33
N VAL A 8 25.66 -12.18 19.18
CA VAL A 8 25.50 -12.13 20.65
C VAL A 8 25.73 -10.71 21.19
N ALA A 9 26.75 -10.01 20.71
CA ALA A 9 27.03 -8.62 21.12
C ALA A 9 25.83 -7.68 20.83
N ARG A 10 25.23 -7.76 19.64
CA ARG A 10 24.04 -6.96 19.27
C ARG A 10 22.81 -7.27 20.13
N TRP A 11 22.63 -8.52 20.55
CA TRP A 11 21.55 -8.89 21.47
C TRP A 11 21.77 -8.30 22.87
N ARG A 12 23.00 -8.39 23.39
CA ARG A 12 23.37 -7.81 24.70
C ARG A 12 23.20 -6.30 24.73
N GLU A 13 23.64 -5.61 23.69
CA GLU A 13 23.49 -4.15 23.56
C GLU A 13 22.00 -3.75 23.55
N ARG A 14 21.18 -4.43 22.76
CA ARG A 14 19.72 -4.18 22.72
C ARG A 14 19.06 -4.42 24.05
N TYR A 15 19.43 -5.49 24.75
CA TYR A 15 18.91 -5.77 26.09
C TYR A 15 19.35 -4.71 27.12
N ALA A 16 20.58 -4.21 27.03
CA ALA A 16 21.04 -3.15 27.92
C ALA A 16 20.23 -1.84 27.74
N GLN A 17 19.83 -1.52 26.50
CA GLN A 17 19.08 -0.30 26.18
C GLN A 17 17.57 -0.43 26.41
N HIS A 18 16.97 -1.57 26.05
CA HIS A 18 15.52 -1.75 25.97
C HIS A 18 14.98 -2.93 26.78
N ARG A 19 15.84 -3.59 27.57
CA ARG A 19 15.50 -4.78 28.37
C ARG A 19 14.85 -5.86 27.50
N LEU A 20 13.82 -6.53 28.03
CA LEU A 20 13.13 -7.62 27.34
C LEU A 20 12.52 -7.17 26.00
N ALA A 21 11.95 -5.96 25.93
CA ALA A 21 11.36 -5.41 24.72
C ALA A 21 12.37 -5.27 23.55
N GLY A 22 13.67 -5.18 23.84
CA GLY A 22 14.73 -5.11 22.82
C GLY A 22 15.05 -6.44 22.13
N ILE A 23 14.58 -7.56 22.68
CA ILE A 23 14.90 -8.92 22.21
C ILE A 23 13.67 -9.83 22.06
N GLU A 24 12.49 -9.39 22.50
CA GLU A 24 11.24 -10.15 22.43
C GLU A 24 10.86 -10.52 20.99
N ARG A 25 11.14 -9.63 20.03
CA ARG A 25 10.89 -9.87 18.61
C ARG A 25 12.06 -9.42 17.75
N ASP A 26 12.27 -10.12 16.66
CA ASP A 26 13.18 -9.65 15.61
C ASP A 26 12.74 -8.27 15.12
N ARG A 27 13.73 -7.40 14.93
CA ARG A 27 13.51 -6.08 14.33
C ARG A 27 12.98 -6.31 12.91
N PRO A 28 11.96 -5.55 12.46
CA PRO A 28 11.55 -5.61 11.07
C PRO A 28 12.77 -5.42 10.17
N ARG A 29 12.87 -6.27 9.16
CA ARG A 29 13.93 -6.14 8.14
C ARG A 29 13.81 -4.74 7.55
N GLY A 30 14.92 -4.01 7.50
CA GLY A 30 14.94 -2.67 6.90
C GLY A 30 14.46 -2.76 5.46
N ALA A 31 13.24 -2.28 5.20
CA ALA A 31 12.74 -2.09 3.86
C ALA A 31 13.10 -0.67 3.42
N PRO A 32 13.57 -0.47 2.17
CA PRO A 32 13.68 0.86 1.61
C PRO A 32 12.32 1.57 1.72
N PRO A 33 12.29 2.89 2.02
CA PRO A 33 11.03 3.62 1.99
C PRO A 33 10.38 3.49 0.61
N PRO A 34 9.05 3.35 0.52
CA PRO A 34 8.37 3.30 -0.76
C PRO A 34 8.65 4.58 -1.53
N LYS A 35 9.24 4.44 -2.73
CA LYS A 35 9.56 5.57 -3.63
C LYS A 35 8.33 6.09 -4.38
N VAL A 36 7.15 5.52 -4.13
CA VAL A 36 5.92 5.84 -4.84
C VAL A 36 5.02 6.66 -3.93
N ASP A 37 4.54 7.78 -4.46
CA ASP A 37 3.52 8.59 -3.81
C ASP A 37 2.15 7.89 -3.92
N VAL A 38 1.84 7.09 -2.92
CA VAL A 38 0.58 6.33 -2.85
C VAL A 38 -0.62 7.27 -2.66
N ALA A 39 -0.43 8.41 -1.98
CA ALA A 39 -1.51 9.37 -1.74
C ALA A 39 -1.98 9.97 -3.07
N ARG A 40 -1.03 10.41 -3.90
CA ARG A 40 -1.31 10.91 -5.25
C ARG A 40 -1.95 9.84 -6.15
N LEU A 41 -1.53 8.58 -6.05
CA LEU A 41 -2.15 7.46 -6.77
C LEU A 41 -3.62 7.32 -6.41
N VAL A 42 -3.96 7.35 -5.12
CA VAL A 42 -5.34 7.20 -4.62
C VAL A 42 -6.20 8.39 -5.04
N GLU A 43 -5.66 9.60 -4.93
CA GLU A 43 -6.33 10.85 -5.33
C GLU A 43 -6.69 10.83 -6.81
N LEU A 44 -5.72 10.58 -7.71
CA LEU A 44 -5.97 10.50 -9.16
C LEU A 44 -6.96 9.38 -9.49
N THR A 45 -6.86 8.23 -8.85
CA THR A 45 -7.78 7.12 -9.10
C THR A 45 -9.22 7.46 -8.74
N THR A 46 -9.44 8.31 -7.73
CA THR A 46 -10.77 8.60 -7.17
C THR A 46 -11.40 9.86 -7.75
N GLN A 47 -10.60 10.89 -7.99
CA GLN A 47 -11.09 12.22 -8.33
C GLN A 47 -11.02 12.56 -9.82
N SER A 48 -10.24 11.80 -10.61
CA SER A 48 -10.09 12.07 -12.04
C SER A 48 -10.44 10.87 -12.90
N LYS A 49 -10.60 11.12 -14.20
CA LYS A 49 -10.77 10.10 -15.24
C LYS A 49 -9.73 10.33 -16.32
N PRO A 50 -9.23 9.27 -16.98
CA PRO A 50 -8.31 9.43 -18.09
C PRO A 50 -9.00 10.11 -19.28
N ALA A 51 -8.24 10.91 -20.04
CA ALA A 51 -8.79 11.73 -21.13
C ALA A 51 -9.56 10.94 -22.21
N ALA A 52 -9.18 9.68 -22.46
CA ALA A 52 -9.75 8.84 -23.51
C ALA A 52 -10.44 7.57 -22.99
N ALA A 53 -10.78 7.49 -21.69
CA ALA A 53 -11.45 6.32 -21.13
C ALA A 53 -12.37 6.64 -19.96
N THR A 54 -13.39 5.80 -19.75
CA THR A 54 -14.36 5.96 -18.67
C THR A 54 -13.77 5.67 -17.29
N HIS A 55 -12.74 4.81 -17.22
CA HIS A 55 -12.08 4.36 -16.00
C HIS A 55 -10.57 4.30 -16.16
N TRP A 56 -9.84 4.45 -15.05
CA TRP A 56 -8.39 4.25 -15.03
C TRP A 56 -8.01 2.79 -15.30
N SER A 57 -7.14 2.59 -16.28
CA SER A 57 -6.42 1.31 -16.44
C SER A 57 -5.09 1.37 -15.69
N THR A 58 -4.54 0.21 -15.35
CA THR A 58 -3.20 0.15 -14.72
C THR A 58 -2.12 0.77 -15.61
N ARG A 59 -2.26 0.66 -16.94
CA ARG A 59 -1.29 1.20 -17.92
C ARG A 59 -1.38 2.71 -18.06
N THR A 60 -2.59 3.27 -18.10
CA THR A 60 -2.78 4.74 -18.21
C THR A 60 -2.35 5.44 -16.94
N MET A 61 -2.67 4.88 -15.76
CA MET A 61 -2.20 5.41 -14.48
C MET A 61 -0.68 5.30 -14.31
N ALA A 62 -0.08 4.21 -14.81
CA ALA A 62 1.37 4.03 -14.84
C ALA A 62 2.07 5.09 -15.69
N ALA A 63 1.54 5.39 -16.88
CA ALA A 63 2.07 6.43 -17.76
C ALA A 63 1.97 7.82 -17.12
N GLU A 64 0.85 8.14 -16.47
CA GLU A 64 0.62 9.42 -15.80
C GLU A 64 1.60 9.66 -14.65
N MET A 65 1.87 8.63 -13.84
CA MET A 65 2.72 8.76 -12.65
C MET A 65 4.18 8.32 -12.87
N GLY A 66 4.54 7.86 -14.07
CA GLY A 66 5.90 7.40 -14.37
C GLY A 66 6.33 6.15 -13.58
N ILE A 67 5.40 5.30 -13.18
CA ILE A 67 5.67 4.05 -12.43
C ILE A 67 5.25 2.82 -13.25
N SER A 68 5.71 1.63 -12.86
CA SER A 68 5.31 0.41 -13.57
C SER A 68 3.85 0.05 -13.30
N ALA A 69 3.17 -0.52 -14.31
CA ALA A 69 1.78 -0.97 -14.19
C ALA A 69 1.59 -2.04 -13.10
N ALA A 70 2.61 -2.86 -12.85
CA ALA A 70 2.61 -3.82 -11.75
C ALA A 70 2.56 -3.11 -10.38
N ASN A 71 3.30 -2.01 -10.23
CA ASN A 71 3.33 -1.24 -8.99
C ASN A 71 1.98 -0.54 -8.73
N VAL A 72 1.36 0.04 -9.78
CA VAL A 72 -0.01 0.56 -9.72
C VAL A 72 -0.97 -0.54 -9.24
N SER A 73 -0.90 -1.72 -9.87
CA SER A 73 -1.78 -2.84 -9.55
C SER A 73 -1.59 -3.37 -8.12
N HIS A 74 -0.35 -3.39 -7.64
CA HIS A 74 -0.02 -3.75 -6.26
C HIS A 74 -0.63 -2.74 -5.27
N HIS A 75 -0.41 -1.44 -5.51
CA HIS A 75 -0.95 -0.39 -4.65
C HIS A 75 -2.48 -0.31 -4.68
N TRP A 76 -3.12 -0.54 -5.83
CA TRP A 76 -4.58 -0.64 -5.88
C TRP A 76 -5.11 -1.81 -5.05
N ARG A 77 -4.49 -3.00 -5.12
CA ARG A 77 -4.88 -4.14 -4.28
C ARG A 77 -4.67 -3.85 -2.79
N ALA A 78 -3.53 -3.28 -2.43
CA ALA A 78 -3.21 -2.93 -1.05
C ALA A 78 -4.19 -1.90 -0.46
N ASN A 79 -4.70 -0.98 -1.27
CA ASN A 79 -5.67 0.05 -0.86
C ASN A 79 -7.14 -0.33 -1.16
N GLY A 80 -7.41 -1.54 -1.67
CA GLY A 80 -8.77 -1.98 -2.01
C GLY A 80 -9.44 -1.21 -3.16
N LEU A 81 -8.68 -0.49 -3.98
CA LEU A 81 -9.19 0.28 -5.11
C LEU A 81 -9.59 -0.63 -6.27
N LYS A 82 -10.80 -0.41 -6.80
CA LYS A 82 -11.34 -1.15 -7.95
C LYS A 82 -11.91 -0.18 -8.99
N PRO A 83 -11.05 0.44 -9.83
CA PRO A 83 -11.47 1.52 -10.74
C PRO A 83 -12.51 1.09 -11.78
N HIS A 84 -12.54 -0.20 -12.12
CA HIS A 84 -13.47 -0.78 -13.08
C HIS A 84 -14.83 -1.13 -12.46
N LEU A 85 -14.98 -1.07 -11.14
CA LEU A 85 -16.25 -1.36 -10.48
C LEU A 85 -16.96 -0.06 -10.15
N VAL A 86 -17.93 0.28 -10.99
CA VAL A 86 -18.94 1.29 -10.65
C VAL A 86 -19.93 0.64 -9.69
N ARG A 87 -19.98 1.09 -8.43
CA ARG A 87 -21.08 0.70 -7.54
C ARG A 87 -22.33 1.44 -8.00
N GLY A 88 -23.19 0.77 -8.77
CA GLY A 88 -24.54 1.27 -9.02
C GLY A 88 -25.30 1.29 -7.70
N PHE A 89 -25.88 2.43 -7.34
CA PHE A 89 -26.87 2.49 -6.26
C PHE A 89 -28.22 2.07 -6.84
N LYS A 90 -28.76 0.94 -6.38
CA LYS A 90 -30.13 0.54 -6.73
C LYS A 90 -31.07 1.38 -5.87
N ILE A 91 -31.63 2.43 -6.45
CA ILE A 91 -32.75 3.17 -5.84
C ILE A 91 -33.93 2.21 -5.77
N SER A 92 -34.45 2.00 -4.55
CA SER A 92 -35.68 1.24 -4.36
C SER A 92 -36.84 1.96 -5.04
N ARG A 93 -37.73 1.24 -5.71
CA ARG A 93 -39.00 1.81 -6.24
C ARG A 93 -40.09 1.89 -5.16
N ASP A 94 -39.69 1.92 -3.89
CA ASP A 94 -40.62 1.96 -2.78
C ASP A 94 -41.20 3.38 -2.66
N PRO A 95 -42.54 3.57 -2.68
CA PRO A 95 -43.16 4.88 -2.56
C PRO A 95 -42.81 5.64 -1.27
N GLN A 96 -42.27 4.95 -0.26
CA GLN A 96 -41.88 5.52 1.02
C GLN A 96 -40.36 5.83 1.14
N PHE A 97 -39.59 5.67 0.07
CA PHE A 97 -38.15 5.96 0.08
C PHE A 97 -37.93 7.48 -0.09
N VAL A 98 -37.75 8.19 1.04
CA VAL A 98 -37.35 9.62 1.11
C VAL A 98 -35.87 9.72 1.45
#